data_AF-A0A7S0Q694-F1
#
_entry.id   AF-A0A7S0Q694-F1
#
_cell.length_a   1.000
_cell.length_b   1.000
_cell.length_c   1.000
_cell.angle_alpha   90.00
_cell.angle_beta   90.00
_cell.angle_gamma   90.00
#
_symmetry.space_group_name_H-M   'P 1'
#
loop_
_entity.id
_entity.type
_entity.pdbx_description
1 polymer ?
#
loop_
_entity_poly.entity_id
_entity_poly.type
_entity_poly.pdbx_seq_one_letter_code
_entity_poly.pdbx_strand_id
1 'polypeptide(L)'
;MGKHGGVLPLPVMKNAKTIDPRNKTSTQVLQLETAMGAAIECFDGAEAVLVPRERFSPVKTTNELLGLMSDAYEATPDHRMVLRKERKGVPPNVKLDGAYKFVDSLKSLVPDGAPSLLYCKSLTVEGKVVFAPKVVIKGTVKFKNIGPVERMVRAGTYQDNEVIL
;
A
#
# COMPACT_ATOMS: atom_id res chain seq x y z
N MET A 1 14.10 -25.30 -32.22
CA MET A 1 14.33 -24.56 -30.95
C MET A 1 14.32 -23.07 -31.25
N GLY A 2 13.68 -22.23 -30.43
CA GLY A 2 13.66 -20.78 -30.64
C GLY A 2 15.02 -20.11 -30.44
N LYS A 3 15.13 -18.81 -30.76
CA LYS A 3 16.36 -17.97 -30.73
C LYS A 3 17.21 -18.09 -29.45
N HIS A 4 16.59 -18.43 -28.33
CA HIS A 4 17.25 -18.55 -27.03
C HIS A 4 17.13 -19.95 -26.39
N GLY A 5 16.93 -21.01 -27.19
CA GLY A 5 16.95 -22.40 -26.68
C GLY A 5 15.84 -22.73 -25.67
N GLY A 6 14.75 -21.94 -25.65
CA GLY A 6 13.64 -22.11 -24.72
C GLY A 6 13.77 -21.30 -23.41
N VAL A 7 14.79 -20.44 -23.28
CA VAL A 7 15.00 -19.59 -22.11
C VAL A 7 14.92 -18.13 -22.50
N LEU A 8 14.19 -17.30 -21.76
CA LEU A 8 14.21 -15.84 -21.98
C LEU A 8 15.41 -15.23 -21.26
N PRO A 9 16.25 -14.41 -21.94
CA PRO A 9 17.44 -13.80 -21.34
C PRO A 9 17.07 -12.59 -20.46
N LEU A 10 16.26 -12.80 -19.43
CA LEU A 10 15.83 -11.73 -18.53
C LEU A 10 16.96 -11.28 -17.58
N PRO A 11 17.09 -9.98 -17.29
CA PRO A 11 18.08 -9.49 -16.34
C PRO A 11 17.79 -10.01 -14.92
N VAL A 12 18.83 -10.52 -14.26
CA VAL A 12 18.74 -11.02 -12.88
C VAL A 12 18.80 -9.85 -11.89
N MET A 13 17.84 -9.80 -10.98
CA MET A 13 17.83 -8.92 -9.82
C MET A 13 18.33 -9.67 -8.58
N LYS A 14 19.20 -9.04 -7.80
CA LYS A 14 19.72 -9.57 -6.53
C LYS A 14 19.06 -8.85 -5.36
N ASN A 15 18.15 -9.51 -4.66
CA ASN A 15 17.39 -8.94 -3.57
C ASN A 15 17.89 -9.47 -2.22
N ALA A 16 18.52 -8.61 -1.42
CA ALA A 16 19.02 -8.98 -0.11
C ALA A 16 17.88 -9.07 0.92
N LYS A 17 17.78 -10.21 1.61
CA LYS A 17 16.74 -10.51 2.61
C LYS A 17 17.32 -11.29 3.79
N THR A 18 16.49 -11.47 4.80
CA THR A 18 16.66 -12.50 5.82
C THR A 18 15.80 -13.72 5.46
N ILE A 19 16.23 -14.93 5.82
CA ILE A 19 15.52 -16.17 5.48
C ILE A 19 14.11 -16.21 6.08
N ASP A 20 13.94 -15.67 7.29
CA ASP A 20 12.65 -15.35 7.86
C ASP A 20 12.40 -13.83 7.73
N PRO A 21 11.41 -13.39 6.92
CA PRO A 21 11.13 -11.97 6.72
C PRO A 21 10.56 -11.25 7.95
N ARG A 22 10.11 -12.00 8.97
CA ARG A 22 9.65 -11.48 10.27
C ARG A 22 10.79 -11.39 11.28
N ASN A 23 11.82 -12.22 11.15
CA ASN A 23 12.99 -12.19 12.00
C ASN A 23 14.20 -11.53 11.33
N LYS A 24 14.45 -10.25 11.69
CA LYS A 24 15.58 -9.46 11.17
C LYS A 24 16.97 -10.00 11.54
N THR A 25 17.08 -10.90 12.51
CA THR A 25 18.36 -11.51 12.91
C THR A 25 18.59 -12.88 12.28
N SER A 26 17.61 -13.40 11.52
CA SER A 26 17.76 -14.66 10.82
C SER A 26 18.76 -14.54 9.65
N THR A 27 19.30 -15.67 9.20
CA THR A 27 20.37 -15.76 8.20
C THR A 27 20.09 -14.88 6.98
N GLN A 28 21.07 -14.06 6.61
CA GLN A 28 21.01 -13.24 5.40
C GLN A 28 21.12 -14.11 4.16
N VAL A 29 20.30 -13.79 3.16
CA VAL A 29 20.22 -14.52 1.89
C VAL A 29 20.06 -13.53 0.72
N LEU A 30 20.42 -14.00 -0.48
CA LEU A 30 20.08 -13.33 -1.73
C LEU A 30 18.95 -14.09 -2.41
N GLN A 31 17.85 -13.39 -2.72
CA GLN A 31 16.82 -13.88 -3.61
C GLN A 31 17.14 -13.41 -5.02
N LEU A 32 17.31 -14.36 -5.95
CA LEU A 32 17.52 -14.09 -7.36
C LEU A 32 16.17 -14.07 -8.05
N GLU A 33 15.81 -12.92 -8.59
CA GLU A 33 14.49 -12.67 -9.18
C GLU A 33 14.64 -12.16 -10.62
N THR A 34 13.60 -12.36 -11.43
CA THR A 34 13.44 -11.67 -12.73
C THR A 34 12.06 -11.00 -12.74
N ALA A 35 11.92 -9.94 -13.53
CA ALA A 35 10.64 -9.24 -13.68
C ALA A 35 10.02 -9.57 -15.04
N MET A 36 8.74 -9.97 -15.06
CA MET A 36 8.05 -10.25 -16.32
C MET A 36 8.06 -9.05 -17.28
N GLY A 37 8.03 -7.82 -16.76
CA GLY A 37 8.08 -6.60 -17.57
C GLY A 37 9.41 -6.38 -18.29
N ALA A 38 10.51 -6.96 -17.80
CA ALA A 38 11.81 -6.88 -18.49
C ALA A 38 11.83 -7.66 -19.81
N ALA A 39 10.82 -8.53 -20.03
CA ALA A 39 10.66 -9.21 -21.30
C ALA A 39 10.33 -8.25 -22.46
N ILE A 40 9.94 -6.99 -22.19
CA ILE A 40 9.72 -5.98 -23.23
C ILE A 40 10.95 -5.80 -24.13
N GLU A 41 12.16 -5.99 -23.60
CA GLU A 41 13.43 -5.91 -24.35
C GLU A 41 13.73 -7.18 -25.18
N CYS A 42 12.97 -8.25 -24.99
CA CYS A 42 13.20 -9.55 -25.61
C CYS A 42 12.45 -9.75 -26.94
N PHE A 43 11.53 -8.84 -27.31
CA PHE A 43 10.68 -8.98 -28.49
C PHE A 43 10.82 -7.78 -29.43
N ASP A 44 11.07 -8.07 -30.71
CA ASP A 44 11.05 -7.05 -31.76
C ASP A 44 9.62 -6.48 -31.88
N GLY A 45 9.49 -5.15 -31.88
CA GLY A 45 8.20 -4.48 -31.97
C GLY A 45 7.39 -4.43 -30.67
N ALA A 46 8.00 -4.71 -29.51
CA ALA A 46 7.35 -4.50 -28.23
C ALA A 46 7.08 -3.01 -27.96
N GLU A 47 5.88 -2.68 -27.48
CA GLU A 47 5.45 -1.31 -27.21
C GLU A 47 4.80 -1.17 -25.83
N ALA A 48 4.79 0.05 -25.31
CA ALA A 48 4.08 0.41 -24.09
C ALA A 48 2.87 1.29 -24.43
N VAL A 49 1.71 0.96 -23.86
CA VAL A 49 0.47 1.72 -24.04
C VAL A 49 0.07 2.37 -22.73
N LEU A 50 -0.17 3.68 -22.75
CA LEU A 50 -0.70 4.41 -21.61
C LEU A 50 -2.17 4.03 -21.40
N VAL A 51 -2.51 3.64 -20.17
CA VAL A 51 -3.87 3.26 -19.79
C VAL A 51 -4.44 4.15 -18.68
N PRO A 52 -5.78 4.27 -18.57
CA PRO A 52 -6.41 4.98 -17.48
C PRO A 52 -6.06 4.39 -16.10
N ARG A 53 -6.03 5.23 -15.07
CA ARG A 53 -5.70 4.83 -13.68
C ARG A 53 -6.60 3.72 -13.14
N GLU A 54 -7.84 3.64 -13.58
CA GLU A 54 -8.81 2.61 -13.20
C GLU A 54 -8.37 1.18 -13.54
N ARG A 55 -7.36 1.01 -14.40
CA ARG A 55 -6.76 -0.30 -14.71
C ARG A 55 -5.66 -0.72 -13.73
N PHE A 56 -5.33 0.11 -12.73
CA PHE A 56 -4.21 -0.16 -11.83
C PHE A 56 -4.45 0.32 -10.39
N SER A 57 -4.88 -0.62 -9.54
CA SER A 57 -5.06 -0.46 -8.09
C SER A 57 -4.10 -1.40 -7.34
N PRO A 58 -2.77 -1.11 -7.31
CA PRO A 58 -1.79 -2.01 -6.74
C PRO A 58 -1.88 -2.06 -5.21
N VAL A 59 -1.66 -3.25 -4.64
CA VAL A 59 -1.41 -3.43 -3.21
C VAL A 59 -0.07 -4.12 -3.05
N LYS A 60 0.92 -3.39 -2.52
CA LYS A 60 2.29 -3.90 -2.30
C LYS A 60 2.69 -3.89 -0.84
N THR A 61 2.12 -2.97 -0.08
CA THR A 61 2.32 -2.77 1.35
C THR A 61 0.97 -2.59 2.03
N THR A 62 1.01 -2.57 3.37
CA THR A 62 -0.16 -2.26 4.19
C THR A 62 -0.64 -0.81 4.04
N ASN A 63 0.20 0.10 3.53
CA ASN A 63 -0.21 1.46 3.20
C ASN A 63 -1.26 1.47 2.08
N GLU A 64 -0.99 0.77 0.96
CA GLU A 64 -1.95 0.69 -0.14
C GLU A 64 -3.15 -0.18 0.24
N LEU A 65 -2.96 -1.22 1.06
CA LEU A 65 -4.06 -2.04 1.55
C LEU A 65 -5.05 -1.22 2.40
N LEU A 66 -4.56 -0.35 3.30
CA LEU A 66 -5.43 0.56 4.05
C LEU A 66 -6.21 1.49 3.12
N GLY A 67 -5.54 2.02 2.09
CA GLY A 67 -6.18 2.79 1.03
C GLY A 67 -7.32 2.02 0.37
N LEU A 68 -7.05 0.78 -0.09
CA LEU A 68 -8.03 -0.07 -0.78
C LEU A 68 -9.19 -0.52 0.12
N MET A 69 -8.95 -0.69 1.43
CA MET A 69 -9.98 -1.02 2.43
C MET A 69 -10.91 0.15 2.76
N SER A 70 -10.50 1.39 2.44
CA SER A 70 -11.28 2.60 2.70
C SER A 70 -12.30 2.90 1.60
N ASP A 71 -13.14 3.90 1.84
CA ASP A 71 -14.08 4.45 0.87
C ASP A 71 -13.43 5.28 -0.26
N ALA A 72 -12.09 5.36 -0.34
CA ALA A 72 -11.40 5.97 -1.48
C ALA A 72 -11.48 5.11 -2.76
N TYR A 73 -11.78 3.82 -2.61
CA TYR A 73 -11.98 2.88 -3.71
C TYR A 73 -13.40 2.33 -3.68
N GLU A 74 -13.87 1.86 -4.83
CA GLU A 74 -15.19 1.24 -5.00
C GLU A 74 -15.10 -0.03 -5.83
N ALA A 75 -15.99 -0.98 -5.54
CA ALA A 75 -16.21 -2.14 -6.38
C ALA A 75 -17.15 -1.77 -7.53
N THR A 76 -16.74 -2.02 -8.76
CA THR A 76 -17.57 -1.80 -9.95
C THR A 76 -18.54 -2.97 -10.17
N PRO A 77 -19.59 -2.81 -11.00
CA PRO A 77 -20.50 -3.92 -11.35
C PRO A 77 -19.81 -5.12 -11.98
N ASP A 78 -18.66 -4.91 -12.64
CA ASP A 78 -17.81 -5.96 -13.21
C ASP A 78 -16.69 -6.42 -12.25
N HIS A 79 -16.88 -6.23 -10.94
CA HIS A 79 -16.03 -6.73 -9.86
C HIS A 79 -14.58 -6.23 -9.86
N ARG A 80 -14.32 -5.02 -10.40
CA ARG A 80 -13.02 -4.35 -10.27
C ARG A 80 -13.01 -3.44 -9.04
N MET A 81 -11.86 -3.32 -8.41
CA MET A 81 -11.60 -2.28 -7.43
C MET A 81 -10.98 -1.06 -8.11
N VAL A 82 -11.73 0.03 -8.20
CA VAL A 82 -11.29 1.27 -8.86
C VAL A 82 -11.24 2.42 -7.89
N LEU A 83 -10.36 3.37 -8.14
CA LEU A 83 -10.30 4.62 -7.38
C LEU A 83 -11.55 5.44 -7.68
N ARG A 84 -12.22 5.95 -6.65
CA ARG A 84 -13.43 6.77 -6.82
C ARG A 84 -13.18 8.06 -7.60
N LYS A 85 -14.16 8.49 -8.39
CA LYS A 85 -14.06 9.66 -9.29
C LYS A 85 -13.78 10.96 -8.53
N GLU A 86 -14.28 11.10 -7.30
CA GLU A 86 -14.05 12.26 -6.43
C GLU A 86 -12.55 12.48 -6.13
N ARG A 87 -11.74 11.42 -6.25
CA ARG A 87 -10.30 11.46 -6.05
C ARG A 87 -9.52 11.92 -7.29
N LYS A 88 -10.19 12.10 -8.44
CA LYS A 88 -9.61 12.63 -9.70
C LYS A 88 -8.32 11.91 -10.12
N GLY A 89 -8.30 10.58 -9.98
CA GLY A 89 -7.15 9.77 -10.36
C GLY A 89 -5.97 9.79 -9.38
N VAL A 90 -6.07 10.48 -8.24
CA VAL A 90 -5.00 10.58 -7.23
C VAL A 90 -5.37 9.78 -5.97
N PRO A 91 -4.76 8.61 -5.73
CA PRO A 91 -4.95 7.83 -4.50
C PRO A 91 -4.53 8.59 -3.24
N PRO A 92 -5.08 8.26 -2.06
CA PRO A 92 -4.58 8.79 -0.81
C PRO A 92 -3.13 8.35 -0.57
N ASN A 93 -2.26 9.28 -0.17
CA ASN A 93 -0.89 8.98 0.21
C ASN A 93 -0.82 8.51 1.66
N VAL A 94 -0.81 7.19 1.88
CA VAL A 94 -0.78 6.59 3.20
C VAL A 94 0.66 6.24 3.60
N LYS A 95 1.06 6.64 4.81
CA LYS A 95 2.34 6.31 5.43
C LYS A 95 2.10 5.77 6.83
N LEU A 96 2.20 4.46 6.99
CA LEU A 96 2.11 3.81 8.29
C LEU A 96 3.51 3.56 8.85
N ASP A 97 3.64 3.66 10.17
CA ASP A 97 4.81 3.23 10.93
C ASP A 97 5.20 1.78 10.55
N GLY A 98 6.48 1.44 10.67
CA GLY A 98 6.99 0.09 10.47
C GLY A 98 6.34 -0.96 11.38
N ALA A 99 5.74 -0.54 12.51
CA ALA A 99 4.88 -1.38 13.34
C ALA A 99 3.70 -2.00 12.57
N TYR A 100 3.23 -1.36 11.51
CA TYR A 100 2.11 -1.81 10.69
C TYR A 100 2.54 -2.50 9.39
N LYS A 101 3.80 -2.94 9.29
CA LYS A 101 4.33 -3.57 8.06
C LYS A 101 3.58 -4.84 7.66
N PHE A 102 3.07 -5.59 8.63
CA PHE A 102 2.37 -6.87 8.40
C PHE A 102 0.85 -6.71 8.51
N VAL A 103 0.12 -7.59 7.81
CA VAL A 103 -1.34 -7.54 7.70
C VAL A 103 -2.03 -7.69 9.06
N ASP A 104 -1.50 -8.54 9.93
CA ASP A 104 -2.00 -8.72 11.30
C ASP A 104 -1.88 -7.42 12.10
N SER A 105 -0.75 -6.71 11.99
CA SER A 105 -0.57 -5.41 12.64
C SER A 105 -1.49 -4.33 12.04
N LEU A 106 -1.72 -4.34 10.72
CA LEU A 106 -2.71 -3.46 10.08
C LEU A 106 -4.11 -3.72 10.65
N LYS A 107 -4.50 -4.98 10.89
CA LYS A 107 -5.79 -5.30 11.51
C LYS A 107 -5.91 -4.75 12.93
N SER A 108 -4.82 -4.66 13.68
CA SER A 108 -4.81 -3.98 14.98
C SER A 108 -5.01 -2.46 14.87
N LEU A 109 -4.55 -1.83 13.79
CA LEU A 109 -4.79 -0.40 13.54
C LEU A 109 -6.26 -0.10 13.23
N VAL A 110 -6.93 -1.01 12.52
CA VAL A 110 -8.30 -0.84 12.01
C VAL A 110 -9.18 -2.07 12.30
N PRO A 111 -9.39 -2.43 13.58
CA PRO A 111 -10.12 -3.65 13.96
C PRO A 111 -11.59 -3.61 13.47
N ASP A 112 -12.18 -2.42 13.43
CA ASP A 112 -13.56 -2.18 13.01
C ASP A 112 -13.67 -1.62 11.58
N GLY A 113 -12.59 -1.70 10.79
CA GLY A 113 -12.53 -1.20 9.42
C GLY A 113 -11.77 0.11 9.25
N ALA A 114 -11.44 0.43 8.00
CA ALA A 114 -10.63 1.59 7.67
C ALA A 114 -11.36 2.91 7.93
N PRO A 115 -10.64 3.99 8.31
CA PRO A 115 -11.22 5.33 8.31
C PRO A 115 -11.62 5.73 6.88
N SER A 116 -12.54 6.69 6.75
CA SER A 116 -12.84 7.29 5.46
C SER A 116 -11.62 8.07 4.96
N LEU A 117 -11.17 7.75 3.75
CA LEU A 117 -10.07 8.39 3.04
C LEU A 117 -10.55 9.04 1.73
N LEU A 118 -11.86 9.05 1.45
CA LEU A 118 -12.44 9.62 0.25
C LEU A 118 -11.99 11.05 -0.02
N TYR A 119 -11.69 11.84 1.02
CA TYR A 119 -11.21 13.22 0.90
C TYR A 119 -9.77 13.42 1.43
N CYS A 120 -9.06 12.32 1.74
CA CYS A 120 -7.69 12.34 2.23
C CYS A 120 -6.70 12.58 1.08
N LYS A 121 -5.79 13.54 1.28
CA LYS A 121 -4.61 13.75 0.44
C LYS A 121 -3.44 12.92 0.97
N SER A 122 -3.19 12.99 2.28
CA SER A 122 -2.13 12.23 2.93
C SER A 122 -2.53 11.85 4.35
N LEU A 123 -2.22 10.62 4.74
CA LEU A 123 -2.35 10.09 6.10
C LEU A 123 -0.99 9.58 6.56
N THR A 124 -0.49 10.12 7.67
CA THR A 124 0.70 9.58 8.36
C THR A 124 0.30 9.07 9.73
N VAL A 125 0.70 7.84 10.09
CA VAL A 125 0.49 7.25 11.42
C VAL A 125 1.84 6.86 12.00
N GLU A 126 2.21 7.46 13.13
CA GLU A 126 3.45 7.19 13.88
C GLU A 126 3.11 6.68 15.29
N GLY A 127 3.77 5.61 15.73
CA GLY A 127 3.51 4.96 17.01
C GLY A 127 2.26 4.07 17.02
N LYS A 128 1.92 3.54 18.20
CA LYS A 128 0.83 2.57 18.39
C LYS A 128 -0.53 3.26 18.45
N VAL A 129 -1.25 3.22 17.36
CA VAL A 129 -2.58 3.81 17.17
C VAL A 129 -3.61 2.73 16.84
N VAL A 130 -4.86 2.97 17.26
CA VAL A 130 -6.06 2.25 16.80
C VAL A 130 -7.13 3.25 16.39
N PHE A 131 -7.76 3.07 15.24
CA PHE A 131 -8.88 3.89 14.79
C PHE A 131 -10.21 3.34 15.32
N ALA A 132 -11.00 4.20 15.94
CA ALA A 132 -12.40 3.90 16.21
C ALA A 132 -13.22 3.91 14.90
N PRO A 133 -14.41 3.30 14.89
CA PRO A 133 -15.36 3.46 13.80
C PRO A 133 -15.69 4.94 13.53
N LYS A 134 -16.07 5.26 12.29
CA LYS A 134 -16.55 6.59 11.87
C LYS A 134 -15.51 7.71 11.98
N VAL A 135 -14.22 7.38 11.87
CA VAL A 135 -13.15 8.36 11.66
C VAL A 135 -13.14 8.77 10.18
N VAL A 136 -13.12 10.08 9.92
CA VAL A 136 -13.07 10.68 8.58
C VAL A 136 -11.82 11.53 8.47
N ILE A 137 -11.02 11.29 7.44
CA ILE A 137 -9.76 12.00 7.21
C ILE A 137 -9.86 12.82 5.93
N LYS A 138 -9.62 14.13 6.03
CA LYS A 138 -9.67 15.07 4.91
C LYS A 138 -8.35 15.83 4.79
N GLY A 139 -7.89 16.06 3.57
CA GLY A 139 -6.65 16.80 3.34
C GLY A 139 -5.43 16.05 3.89
N THR A 140 -4.52 16.75 4.56
CA THR A 140 -3.27 16.17 5.10
C THR A 140 -3.38 15.99 6.62
N VAL A 141 -3.42 14.75 7.10
CA VAL A 141 -3.52 14.47 8.53
C VAL A 141 -2.39 13.58 9.01
N LYS A 142 -1.85 13.90 10.18
CA LYS A 142 -0.86 13.08 10.87
C LYS A 142 -1.34 12.72 12.27
N PHE A 143 -1.29 11.43 12.61
CA PHE A 143 -1.47 10.94 13.98
C PHE A 143 -0.12 10.49 14.52
N LYS A 144 0.25 10.99 15.69
CA LYS A 144 1.51 10.64 16.34
C LYS A 144 1.25 10.27 17.79
N ASN A 145 1.43 8.99 18.12
CA ASN A 145 1.50 8.53 19.50
C ASN A 145 2.96 8.46 19.94
N ILE A 146 3.33 9.28 20.92
CA ILE A 146 4.69 9.31 21.49
C ILE A 146 4.86 8.35 22.67
N GLY A 147 3.75 7.82 23.19
CA GLY A 147 3.73 6.92 24.33
C GLY A 147 3.95 5.45 23.96
N PRO A 148 4.36 4.62 24.93
CA PRO A 148 4.55 3.18 24.71
C PRO A 148 3.23 2.38 24.63
N VAL A 149 2.14 2.99 25.10
CA VAL A 149 0.79 2.41 25.18
C VAL A 149 0.00 2.81 23.95
N GLU A 150 -0.79 1.89 23.40
CA GLU A 150 -1.69 2.16 22.28
C GLU A 150 -2.69 3.28 22.59
N ARG A 151 -2.96 4.13 21.60
CA ARG A 151 -3.92 5.24 21.71
C ARG A 151 -4.99 5.16 20.64
N MET A 152 -6.23 5.38 21.06
CA MET A 152 -7.38 5.36 20.18
C MET A 152 -7.63 6.74 19.57
N VAL A 153 -7.73 6.80 18.24
CA VAL A 153 -8.31 7.93 17.52
C VAL A 153 -9.83 7.80 17.61
N ARG A 154 -10.47 8.76 18.26
CA ARG A 154 -11.92 8.76 18.46
C ARG A 154 -12.66 9.06 17.16
N ALA A 155 -13.90 8.63 17.06
CA ALA A 155 -14.80 8.98 15.97
C ALA A 155 -14.84 10.51 15.78
N GLY A 156 -14.82 10.96 14.52
CA GLY A 156 -14.75 12.38 14.21
C GLY A 156 -14.14 12.66 12.84
N THR A 157 -14.18 13.92 12.44
CA THR A 157 -13.50 14.39 11.23
C THR A 157 -12.19 15.09 11.62
N TYR A 158 -11.10 14.67 11.00
CA TYR A 158 -9.78 15.25 11.13
C TYR A 158 -9.39 15.86 9.78
N GLN A 159 -8.93 17.10 9.79
CA GLN A 159 -8.65 17.83 8.56
C GLN A 159 -7.43 18.75 8.73
N ASP A 160 -6.47 18.58 7.83
CA ASP A 160 -5.30 19.46 7.67
C ASP A 160 -4.56 19.75 8.99
N ASN A 161 -4.40 18.72 9.82
CA ASN A 161 -3.85 18.83 11.16
C ASN A 161 -2.91 17.68 11.57
N GLU A 162 -2.09 17.95 12.58
CA GLU A 162 -1.35 16.94 13.32
C GLU A 162 -2.02 16.73 14.68
N VAL A 163 -2.23 15.47 15.06
CA VAL A 163 -2.84 15.05 16.32
C VAL A 163 -1.82 14.25 17.12
N ILE A 164 -1.43 14.78 18.27
CA ILE A 164 -0.62 14.05 19.25
C ILE A 164 -1.56 13.30 20.19
N LEU A 165 -1.36 11.99 20.33
CA LEU A 165 -2.20 11.06 21.10
C LEU A 165 -1.57 10.66 22.43
#